data_AF-G2E5Z0-F1
#
_entry.id   AF-G2E5Z0-F1
#
_cell.length_a   1.000
_cell.length_b   1.000
_cell.length_c   1.000
_cell.angle_alpha   90.00
_cell.angle_beta   90.00
_cell.angle_gamma   90.00
#
_symmetry.space_group_name_H-M   'P 1'
#
loop_
_entity.id
_entity.type
_entity.pdbx_description
1 polymer ?
#
loop_
_entity_poly.entity_id
_entity_poly.type
_entity_poly.pdbx_seq_one_letter_code
_entity_poly.pdbx_strand_id
1 'polypeptide(L)'
;MKTLSHSLEDYLALRRALGFKMNDAQRLLSRFLVFLEQQGSAHITSELALQWATQSPTTSPAEGARRLTLVRGFARFRAAIDPQTQIPAIGLLSARPPSVSG
;
A
#
# COMPACT_ATOMS: atom_id res chain seq x y z
N MET A 1 15.53 -3.68 -14.63
CA MET A 1 14.72 -3.19 -13.49
C MET A 1 13.67 -4.25 -13.17
N LYS A 2 13.51 -4.68 -11.92
CA LYS A 2 12.42 -5.62 -11.57
C LYS A 2 11.08 -4.89 -11.60
N THR A 3 10.07 -5.49 -12.22
CA THR A 3 8.72 -4.93 -12.23
C THR A 3 8.10 -4.96 -10.83
N LEU A 4 7.07 -4.15 -10.62
CA LEU A 4 6.30 -4.15 -9.37
C LEU A 4 5.72 -5.54 -9.05
N SER A 5 5.23 -6.24 -10.07
CA SER A 5 4.64 -7.58 -9.94
C SER A 5 5.67 -8.62 -9.48
N HIS A 6 6.87 -8.61 -10.06
CA HIS A 6 7.94 -9.52 -9.63
C HIS A 6 8.40 -9.21 -8.19
N SER A 7 8.48 -7.92 -7.84
CA SER A 7 8.80 -7.51 -6.46
C SER A 7 7.74 -7.97 -5.46
N LEU A 8 6.46 -8.02 -5.87
CA LEU A 8 5.37 -8.53 -5.05
C LEU A 8 5.50 -10.04 -4.81
N GLU A 9 5.86 -10.81 -5.84
CA GLU A 9 6.11 -12.25 -5.70
C GLU A 9 7.27 -12.53 -4.73
N ASP A 10 8.40 -11.82 -4.87
CA ASP A 10 9.55 -11.92 -3.96
C ASP A 10 9.15 -11.61 -2.50
N TYR A 11 8.36 -10.54 -2.31
CA TYR A 11 7.86 -10.15 -1.00
C TYR A 11 6.95 -11.21 -0.37
N LEU A 12 6.03 -11.78 -1.16
CA LEU A 12 5.11 -12.81 -0.69
C LEU A 12 5.83 -14.12 -0.38
N ALA A 13 6.81 -14.51 -1.21
CA ALA A 13 7.64 -15.68 -0.97
C ALA A 13 8.43 -15.54 0.34
N LEU A 14 9.06 -14.39 0.58
CA LEU A 14 9.78 -14.09 1.82
C LEU A 14 8.86 -14.17 3.04
N ARG A 15 7.67 -13.55 2.97
CA ARG A 15 6.70 -13.58 4.07
C ARG A 15 6.13 -14.98 4.32
N ARG A 16 5.93 -15.78 3.28
CA ARG A 16 5.46 -17.18 3.40
C ARG A 16 6.53 -18.08 4.02
N ALA A 17 7.79 -17.89 3.66
CA ALA A 17 8.91 -18.60 4.28
C ALA A 17 9.01 -18.33 5.80
N LEU A 18 8.56 -17.16 6.25
CA LEU A 18 8.45 -16.80 7.67
C LEU A 18 7.16 -17.32 8.36
N GLY A 19 6.38 -18.17 7.69
CA GLY A 19 5.20 -18.83 8.27
C GLY A 19 3.90 -18.03 8.16
N PHE A 20 3.87 -16.92 7.42
CA PHE A 20 2.66 -16.13 7.28
C PHE A 20 1.86 -16.48 6.01
N LYS A 21 0.53 -16.58 6.10
CA LYS A 21 -0.33 -17.05 4.99
C LYS A 21 -0.48 -16.07 3.81
N MET A 22 -0.52 -14.76 4.07
CA MET A 22 -0.47 -13.69 3.06
C MET A 22 -1.50 -13.70 1.93
N ASN A 23 -2.53 -14.55 1.98
CA ASN A 23 -3.52 -14.69 0.90
C ASN A 23 -4.31 -13.40 0.63
N ASP A 24 -4.80 -12.74 1.69
CA ASP A 24 -5.48 -11.44 1.57
C ASP A 24 -4.54 -10.36 1.06
N ALA A 25 -3.29 -10.38 1.55
CA ALA A 25 -2.28 -9.41 1.19
C ALA A 25 -1.91 -9.52 -0.30
N GLN A 26 -1.77 -10.72 -0.83
CA GLN A 26 -1.53 -10.94 -2.27
C GLN A 26 -2.68 -10.32 -3.08
N ARG A 27 -3.93 -10.65 -2.78
CA ARG A 27 -5.10 -10.15 -3.52
C ARG A 27 -5.19 -8.61 -3.47
N LEU A 28 -5.00 -8.03 -2.29
CA LEU A 28 -5.05 -6.58 -2.08
C LEU A 28 -3.89 -5.87 -2.78
N LEU A 29 -2.66 -6.35 -2.63
CA LEU A 29 -1.49 -5.76 -3.26
C LEU A 29 -1.54 -5.87 -4.77
N SER A 30 -1.99 -6.99 -5.34
CA SER A 30 -2.20 -7.09 -6.80
C SER A 30 -3.20 -6.05 -7.32
N ARG A 31 -4.30 -5.82 -6.60
CA ARG A 31 -5.26 -4.75 -6.95
C ARG A 31 -4.64 -3.35 -6.84
N PHE A 32 -3.79 -3.14 -5.85
CA PHE A 32 -3.05 -1.89 -5.71
C PHE A 32 -2.08 -1.67 -6.87
N LEU A 33 -1.38 -2.71 -7.34
CA LEU A 33 -0.49 -2.61 -8.51
C LEU A 33 -1.26 -2.23 -9.78
N VAL A 34 -2.40 -2.86 -10.03
CA VAL A 34 -3.28 -2.51 -11.15
C VAL A 34 -3.75 -1.04 -11.05
N PHE A 35 -4.07 -0.58 -9.84
CA PHE A 35 -4.39 0.83 -9.61
C PHE A 35 -3.21 1.77 -9.93
N LEU A 36 -1.99 1.43 -9.52
CA LEU A 36 -0.80 2.21 -9.85
C LEU A 36 -0.57 2.31 -11.37
N GLU A 37 -0.73 1.19 -12.08
CA GLU A 37 -0.64 1.15 -13.54
C GLU A 37 -1.70 2.03 -14.20
N GLN A 38 -2.94 2.02 -13.69
CA GLN A 38 -4.03 2.89 -14.16
C GLN A 38 -3.74 4.37 -13.92
N GLN A 39 -3.01 4.71 -12.85
CA GLN A 39 -2.57 6.08 -12.56
C GLN A 39 -1.28 6.45 -13.32
N GLY A 40 -0.72 5.55 -14.14
CA GLY A 40 0.52 5.77 -14.88
C GLY A 40 1.76 5.86 -13.99
N SER A 41 1.70 5.37 -12.74
CA SER A 41 2.79 5.43 -11.79
C SER A 41 3.55 4.11 -11.68
N ALA A 42 4.86 4.15 -11.92
CA ALA A 42 5.76 3.01 -11.72
C ALA A 42 6.25 2.88 -10.26
N HIS A 43 5.93 3.86 -9.40
CA HIS A 43 6.42 3.92 -8.01
C HIS A 43 5.28 4.04 -7.01
N ILE A 44 5.51 3.46 -5.83
CA ILE A 44 4.58 3.57 -4.72
C ILE A 44 4.79 4.94 -4.08
N THR A 45 3.73 5.75 -4.04
CA THR A 45 3.72 7.04 -3.34
C THR A 45 2.72 7.00 -2.17
N SER A 46 2.93 7.87 -1.19
CA SER A 46 2.01 7.97 -0.05
C SER A 46 0.61 8.41 -0.46
N GLU A 47 0.53 9.29 -1.46
CA GLU A 47 -0.73 9.83 -1.98
C GLU A 47 -1.55 8.74 -2.71
N LEU A 48 -0.92 7.97 -3.60
CA LEU A 48 -1.59 6.87 -4.31
C LEU A 48 -2.01 5.76 -3.35
N ALA A 49 -1.21 5.48 -2.31
CA ALA A 49 -1.58 4.53 -1.27
C ALA A 49 -2.81 4.99 -0.47
N LEU A 50 -2.90 6.29 -0.14
CA LEU A 50 -4.05 6.87 0.53
C LEU A 50 -5.30 6.83 -0.36
N GLN A 51 -5.19 7.33 -1.60
CA GLN A 51 -6.28 7.32 -2.56
C GLN A 51 -6.84 5.92 -2.78
N TRP A 52 -5.96 4.91 -2.92
CA TRP A 52 -6.39 3.52 -3.06
C TRP A 52 -7.07 2.97 -1.80
N ALA A 53 -6.53 3.30 -0.62
CA ALA A 53 -7.12 2.88 0.66
C ALA A 53 -8.51 3.50 0.90
N THR A 54 -8.77 4.69 0.37
CA THR A 54 -10.06 5.41 0.46
C THR A 54 -10.88 5.38 -0.83
N GLN A 55 -10.49 4.55 -1.82
CA GLN A 55 -11.09 4.59 -3.16
C GLN A 55 -12.59 4.25 -3.16
N SER A 56 -13.03 3.40 -2.24
CA SER A 56 -14.43 3.02 -2.13
C SER A 56 -15.10 3.75 -0.96
N PRO A 57 -16.22 4.46 -1.18
CA PRO A 57 -16.91 5.22 -0.14
C PRO A 57 -17.52 4.35 0.95
N THR A 58 -17.61 3.03 0.75
CA THR A 58 -18.08 2.07 1.76
C THR A 58 -16.95 1.48 2.60
N THR A 59 -15.69 1.86 2.33
CA THR A 59 -14.54 1.36 3.09
C THR A 59 -14.55 1.97 4.48
N SER A 60 -14.68 1.14 5.52
CA SER A 60 -14.56 1.62 6.89
C SER A 60 -13.13 2.12 7.16
N PRO A 61 -12.94 3.09 8.09
CA PRO A 61 -11.61 3.56 8.46
C PRO A 61 -10.66 2.44 8.90
N ALA A 62 -11.20 1.40 9.56
CA ALA A 62 -10.44 0.21 9.97
C ALA A 62 -9.94 -0.61 8.76
N GLU A 63 -10.79 -0.80 7.75
CA GLU A 63 -10.41 -1.51 6.53
C GLU A 63 -9.38 -0.69 5.71
N GLY A 64 -9.55 0.63 5.63
CA GLY A 64 -8.55 1.52 5.04
C GLY A 64 -7.19 1.42 5.76
N ALA A 65 -7.19 1.39 7.10
CA ALA A 65 -5.97 1.23 7.89
C ALA A 65 -5.31 -0.14 7.68
N ARG A 66 -6.11 -1.21 7.53
CA ARG A 66 -5.62 -2.55 7.19
C ARG A 66 -4.94 -2.56 5.82
N ARG A 67 -5.56 -1.93 4.81
CA ARG A 67 -5.00 -1.78 3.46
C ARG A 67 -3.67 -1.02 3.49
N LEU A 68 -3.62 0.13 4.17
CA LEU A 68 -2.38 0.91 4.30
C LEU A 68 -1.28 0.13 5.03
N THR A 69 -1.62 -0.70 6.00
CA THR A 69 -0.64 -1.54 6.72
C THR A 69 0.04 -2.54 5.78
N LEU A 70 -0.74 -3.18 4.90
CA LEU A 70 -0.23 -4.11 3.89
C LEU A 70 0.65 -3.39 2.85
N VAL A 71 0.18 -2.25 2.33
CA VAL A 71 0.95 -1.42 1.39
C VAL A 71 2.24 -0.94 2.02
N ARG A 72 2.23 -0.53 3.30
CA ARG A 72 3.44 -0.10 4.02
C ARG A 72 4.47 -1.23 4.15
N GLY A 73 4.02 -2.45 4.44
CA GLY A 73 4.90 -3.62 4.51
C GLY A 73 5.60 -3.89 3.18
N PHE A 74 4.85 -3.83 2.07
CA PHE A 74 5.39 -3.99 0.73
C PHE A 74 6.30 -2.82 0.30
N ALA A 75 5.88 -1.58 0.58
CA ALA A 75 6.66 -0.37 0.28
C ALA A 75 7.99 -0.37 1.01
N ARG A 76 8.06 -0.85 2.26
CA ARG A 76 9.32 -0.96 3.01
C ARG A 76 10.27 -1.99 2.39
N PHE A 77 9.74 -3.12 1.92
CA PHE A 77 10.53 -4.11 1.17
C PHE A 77 11.07 -3.50 -0.12
N ARG A 78 10.22 -2.77 -0.87
CA ARG A 78 10.60 -2.17 -2.13
C ARG A 78 11.53 -0.96 -1.98
N ALA A 79 11.40 -0.17 -0.93
CA ALA A 79 12.30 0.97 -0.62
C ALA A 79 13.75 0.54 -0.37
N ALA A 80 13.98 -0.71 0.03
CA ALA A 80 15.33 -1.27 0.13
C ALA A 80 15.98 -1.55 -1.23
N ILE A 81 15.18 -1.60 -2.31
CA ILE A 81 15.59 -1.95 -3.68
C ILE A 81 15.49 -0.73 -4.61
N ASP A 82 14.46 0.10 -4.42
CA ASP A 82 14.13 1.28 -5.22
C ASP A 82 13.97 2.51 -4.30
N PRO A 83 14.95 3.43 -4.30
CA PRO A 83 14.91 4.66 -3.49
C PRO A 83 13.74 5.59 -3.82
N GLN A 84 13.13 5.47 -5.01
CA GLN A 84 11.99 6.30 -5.41
C GLN A 84 10.67 5.83 -4.77
N THR A 85 10.68 4.67 -4.10
CA THR A 85 9.51 4.16 -3.38
C THR A 85 9.32 4.90 -2.06
N GLN A 86 8.16 5.56 -1.90
CA GLN A 86 7.77 6.18 -0.65
C GLN A 86 7.00 5.21 0.23
N ILE A 87 7.25 5.28 1.54
CA ILE A 87 6.56 4.48 2.55
C ILE A 87 5.42 5.34 3.13
N PRO A 88 4.14 4.93 2.98
CA PRO A 88 3.01 5.70 3.52
C PRO A 88 3.13 5.90 5.02
N ALA A 89 3.02 7.14 5.49
CA ALA A 89 3.14 7.49 6.91
C ALA A 89 2.06 6.82 7.78
N ILE A 90 2.37 6.60 9.06
CA ILE A 90 1.39 6.20 10.08
C ILE A 90 0.49 7.41 10.36
N GLY A 91 -0.84 7.24 10.33
CA GLY A 91 -1.80 8.31 10.63
C GLY A 91 -2.45 8.99 9.43
N LEU A 92 -2.24 8.54 8.19
CA LEU A 92 -2.88 9.13 7.00
C LEU A 92 -4.43 9.11 7.03
N LEU A 93 -5.04 8.20 7.80
CA LEU A 93 -6.50 8.15 8.02
C LEU A 93 -6.93 8.82 9.34
N SER A 94 -5.98 9.35 10.11
CA SER A 94 -6.21 10.06 11.36
C SER A 94 -6.19 11.58 11.20
N ALA A 95 -6.18 12.09 9.96
CA ALA A 95 -6.38 13.51 9.69
C ALA A 95 -7.83 13.90 10.00
N ARG A 96 -8.13 14.07 11.29
CA ARG A 96 -9.25 14.90 11.73
C ARG A 96 -9.05 16.27 11.05
N PRO A 97 -10.01 16.78 10.26
CA PRO A 97 -9.89 18.15 9.79
C PRO A 97 -9.74 19.05 11.01
N PRO A 98 -8.86 20.08 11.01
CA PRO A 98 -8.92 21.08 12.06
C PRO A 98 -10.33 21.64 12.03
N SER A 99 -11.07 21.45 13.13
CA SER A 99 -12.34 22.11 13.33
C SER A 99 -12.03 23.61 13.29
N VAL A 100 -12.32 24.23 12.16
CA VAL A 100 -12.35 25.68 12.04
C VAL A 100 -13.57 26.14 12.82
N SER A 101 -13.36 26.43 14.10
CA SER A 101 -14.25 27.29 14.86
C SER A 101 -13.82 28.72 14.57
N GLY A 102 -14.63 29.41 13.77
CA GLY A 102 -14.63 30.85 13.57
C GLY A 102 -16.06 31.34 13.75
#